data_AF-A0A7V5U7C6-F1
#
_entry.id   AF-A0A7V5U7C6-F1
#
_cell.length_a   1.000
_cell.length_b   1.000
_cell.length_c   1.000
_cell.angle_alpha   90.00
_cell.angle_beta   90.00
_cell.angle_gamma   90.00
#
_symmetry.space_group_name_H-M   'P 1'
#
loop_
_entity.id
_entity.type
_entity.pdbx_description
1 polymer ?
#
loop_
_entity_poly.entity_id
_entity_poly.type
_entity_poly.pdbx_seq_one_letter_code
_entity_poly.pdbx_strand_id
1 'polypeptide(L)'
;MGAELGATSSIFPSDDVTLAFLTAQGRSDAWRPLAADEGATYDGVIEIDLSRLEPLVSCPSSPDNVKPVRELVGTPLSQVCIGSCTNSSYHDLMTVAAVLRGRSVHPGLSLTISPGSRQVLTLLSKNGALADLVAAGARVLECACGPCIGMGQAPASGSNTLRSFNRNFEGRSGTPDAGIYLASPEVCAASAIAGCIADPRELGEPPVVAEPASYLVEDNMIIAPPAPGTAVEIVRGPNIKPLPQVPPLAESIRGEALLKVGDNITTDHIMPAGAQVLPFRSNIPAISEFVFQRLDPTFASRARAACRGFIIGGSNYGQGSSREHAAIGPRYLGVEAVVAKSYARIHVANLVNFGILPLLFVDPADYDTIEQGDLLLLDDVRRAIEAGAELTLADLTKGRGIAVRHELSPRQVQILLAGGLLNYYRDGGE
;
A
#
# COMPACT_ATOMS: atom_id res chain seq x y z
N MET A 1 -9.81 -0.55 -7.50
CA MET A 1 -8.36 -0.55 -7.19
C MET A 1 -7.65 0.64 -7.84
N GLY A 2 -8.17 1.87 -7.68
CA GLY A 2 -7.55 3.05 -8.30
C GLY A 2 -6.19 3.44 -7.68
N ALA A 3 -5.96 3.02 -6.43
CA ALA A 3 -4.69 3.25 -5.73
C ALA A 3 -3.49 2.59 -6.44
N GLU A 4 -3.70 1.44 -7.06
CA GLU A 4 -2.67 0.70 -7.81
C GLU A 4 -2.30 1.42 -9.12
N LEU A 5 -3.22 2.20 -9.70
CA LEU A 5 -2.98 3.04 -10.88
C LEU A 5 -2.34 4.40 -10.52
N GLY A 6 -2.04 4.64 -9.24
CA GLY A 6 -1.50 5.91 -8.76
C GLY A 6 -2.53 7.05 -8.69
N ALA A 7 -3.84 6.75 -8.86
CA ALA A 7 -4.88 7.76 -8.77
C ALA A 7 -4.96 8.37 -7.37
N THR A 8 -5.24 9.68 -7.28
CA THR A 8 -5.45 10.36 -5.99
C THR A 8 -6.65 9.78 -5.23
N SER A 9 -7.73 9.50 -5.96
CA SER A 9 -8.93 8.81 -5.50
C SER A 9 -9.68 8.29 -6.72
N SER A 10 -10.69 7.46 -6.49
CA SER A 10 -11.69 7.07 -7.50
C SER A 10 -13.06 7.18 -6.85
N ILE A 11 -14.02 7.78 -7.55
CA ILE A 11 -15.36 8.04 -7.03
C ILE A 11 -16.40 7.51 -8.02
N PHE A 12 -17.53 7.09 -7.47
CA PHE A 12 -18.75 6.82 -8.21
C PHE A 12 -19.81 7.83 -7.77
N PRO A 13 -20.76 8.21 -8.64
CA PRO A 13 -21.92 9.01 -8.26
C PRO A 13 -22.67 8.41 -7.06
N SER A 14 -23.31 9.26 -6.26
CA SER A 14 -24.25 8.79 -5.24
C SER A 14 -25.63 8.67 -5.87
N ASP A 15 -26.02 7.44 -6.18
CA ASP A 15 -27.24 7.07 -6.89
C ASP A 15 -28.15 6.16 -6.03
N ASP A 16 -29.16 5.54 -6.66
CA ASP A 16 -30.12 4.65 -6.01
C ASP A 16 -29.46 3.39 -5.41
N VAL A 17 -28.34 2.93 -5.96
CA VAL A 17 -27.58 1.80 -5.40
C VAL A 17 -26.94 2.22 -4.07
N THR A 18 -26.35 3.42 -4.04
CA THR A 18 -25.82 3.97 -2.77
C THR A 18 -26.92 4.24 -1.75
N LEU A 19 -28.11 4.69 -2.18
CA LEU A 19 -29.28 4.87 -1.30
C LEU A 19 -29.75 3.53 -0.72
N ALA A 20 -29.87 2.49 -1.55
CA ALA A 20 -30.26 1.16 -1.10
C ALA A 20 -29.27 0.60 -0.06
N PHE A 21 -27.97 0.74 -0.30
CA PHE A 21 -26.94 0.34 0.65
C PHE A 21 -27.03 1.13 1.97
N LEU A 22 -27.16 2.45 1.91
CA LEU A 22 -27.29 3.28 3.13
C LEU A 22 -28.58 2.98 3.89
N THR A 23 -29.69 2.72 3.19
CA THR A 23 -30.96 2.32 3.78
C THR A 23 -30.83 0.98 4.51
N ALA A 24 -30.18 -0.01 3.89
CA ALA A 24 -29.92 -1.30 4.52
C ALA A 24 -29.01 -1.17 5.75
N GLN A 25 -28.16 -0.14 5.82
CA GLN A 25 -27.34 0.21 6.98
C GLN A 25 -28.07 1.10 8.02
N GLY A 26 -29.35 1.43 7.81
CA GLY A 26 -30.12 2.30 8.70
C GLY A 26 -29.71 3.77 8.66
N ARG A 27 -29.14 4.24 7.54
CA ARG A 27 -28.61 5.61 7.35
C ARG A 27 -29.17 6.30 6.11
N SER A 28 -30.44 6.06 5.78
CA SER A 28 -31.09 6.69 4.62
C SER A 28 -31.15 8.21 4.71
N ASP A 29 -31.20 8.76 5.93
CA ASP A 29 -31.17 10.19 6.24
C ASP A 29 -29.84 10.87 5.91
N ALA A 30 -28.74 10.11 5.87
CA ALA A 30 -27.42 10.60 5.47
C ALA A 30 -27.20 10.58 3.95
N TRP A 31 -28.11 10.00 3.17
CA TRP A 31 -27.98 9.94 1.72
C TRP A 31 -28.30 11.28 1.06
N ARG A 32 -27.56 11.59 0.01
CA ARG A 32 -27.87 12.69 -0.91
C ARG A 32 -27.43 12.29 -2.32
N PRO A 33 -28.21 12.59 -3.36
CA PRO A 33 -27.79 12.33 -4.73
C PRO A 33 -26.59 13.23 -5.05
N LEU A 34 -25.57 12.67 -5.68
CA LEU A 34 -24.37 13.39 -6.12
C LEU A 34 -23.99 12.87 -7.51
N ALA A 35 -23.96 13.77 -8.48
CA ALA A 35 -23.55 13.48 -9.85
C ALA A 35 -22.60 14.58 -10.34
N ALA A 36 -21.90 14.30 -11.43
CA ALA A 36 -21.17 15.33 -12.16
C ALA A 36 -22.16 16.34 -12.77
N ASP A 37 -21.76 17.61 -12.87
CA ASP A 37 -22.55 18.64 -13.51
C ASP A 37 -22.75 18.33 -15.01
N GLU A 38 -23.87 18.80 -15.57
CA GLU A 38 -24.11 18.71 -17.01
C GLU A 38 -23.02 19.50 -17.76
N GLY A 39 -22.39 18.87 -18.75
CA GLY A 39 -21.28 19.46 -19.50
C GLY A 39 -19.94 19.48 -18.76
N ALA A 40 -19.81 18.80 -17.62
CA ALA A 40 -18.52 18.62 -16.96
C ALA A 40 -17.50 17.99 -17.92
N THR A 41 -16.30 18.57 -17.98
CA THR A 41 -15.20 18.12 -18.83
C THR A 41 -14.19 17.31 -18.02
N TYR A 42 -13.59 16.31 -18.65
CA TYR A 42 -12.51 15.50 -18.06
C TYR A 42 -11.24 15.66 -18.90
N ASP A 43 -10.07 15.73 -18.24
CA ASP A 43 -8.77 15.84 -18.92
C ASP A 43 -8.45 14.59 -19.78
N GLY A 44 -9.09 13.46 -19.48
CA GLY A 44 -9.03 12.24 -20.27
C GLY A 44 -10.27 11.36 -20.03
N VAL A 45 -10.68 10.63 -21.05
CA VAL A 45 -11.84 9.73 -21.01
C VAL A 45 -11.41 8.34 -21.46
N ILE A 46 -11.75 7.33 -20.66
CA ILE A 46 -11.58 5.91 -20.99
C ILE A 46 -12.97 5.28 -21.00
N GLU A 47 -13.32 4.64 -22.12
CA GLU A 47 -14.59 3.95 -22.28
C GLU A 47 -14.39 2.43 -22.15
N ILE A 48 -15.18 1.80 -21.28
CA ILE A 48 -15.12 0.36 -21.02
C ILE A 48 -16.51 -0.24 -21.26
N ASP A 49 -16.62 -1.11 -22.27
CA ASP A 49 -17.84 -1.87 -22.53
C ASP A 49 -17.88 -3.13 -21.64
N LEU A 50 -18.72 -3.06 -20.59
CA LEU A 50 -18.87 -4.14 -19.62
C LEU A 50 -19.43 -5.43 -20.23
N SER A 51 -20.16 -5.37 -21.35
CA SER A 51 -20.73 -6.55 -22.00
C SER A 51 -19.68 -7.42 -22.70
N ARG A 52 -18.50 -6.86 -22.97
CA ARG A 52 -17.37 -7.53 -23.63
C ARG A 52 -16.28 -7.96 -22.66
N LEU A 53 -16.39 -7.55 -21.39
CA LEU A 53 -15.39 -7.87 -20.38
C LEU A 53 -15.47 -9.37 -20.04
N GLU A 54 -14.32 -10.05 -20.08
CA GLU A 54 -14.19 -11.41 -19.60
C GLU A 54 -13.39 -11.46 -18.28
N PRO A 55 -13.44 -12.56 -17.50
CA PRO A 55 -12.65 -12.69 -16.29
C PRO A 55 -11.15 -12.51 -16.55
N LEU A 56 -10.49 -11.68 -15.73
CA LEU A 56 -9.07 -11.33 -15.83
C LEU A 56 -8.29 -11.73 -14.58
N VAL A 57 -6.98 -11.90 -14.73
CA VAL A 57 -6.01 -12.17 -13.66
C VAL A 57 -4.80 -11.25 -13.82
N SER A 58 -4.37 -10.59 -12.75
CA SER A 58 -3.06 -9.94 -12.71
C SER A 58 -1.98 -10.95 -12.36
N CYS A 59 -1.05 -11.18 -13.28
CA CYS A 59 0.10 -12.06 -13.13
C CYS A 59 1.19 -11.45 -12.24
N PRO A 60 2.05 -12.26 -11.62
CA PRO A 60 3.21 -11.76 -10.89
C PRO A 60 4.14 -10.93 -11.81
N SER A 61 4.90 -9.96 -11.31
CA SER A 61 4.87 -9.37 -9.95
C SER A 61 4.39 -7.91 -10.01
N SER A 62 3.37 -7.64 -10.82
CA SER A 62 2.76 -6.31 -10.97
C SER A 62 1.23 -6.42 -11.12
N PRO A 63 0.44 -5.56 -10.45
CA PRO A 63 -1.00 -5.50 -10.65
C PRO A 63 -1.40 -5.20 -12.10
N ASP A 64 -0.53 -4.52 -12.85
CA ASP A 64 -0.76 -4.12 -14.25
C ASP A 64 -0.47 -5.23 -15.26
N ASN A 65 0.14 -6.34 -14.84
CA ASN A 65 0.43 -7.48 -15.71
C ASN A 65 -0.83 -8.35 -15.91
N VAL A 66 -1.83 -7.83 -16.61
CA VAL A 66 -3.16 -8.42 -16.71
C VAL A 66 -3.28 -9.37 -17.91
N LYS A 67 -3.88 -10.55 -17.70
CA LYS A 67 -4.23 -11.51 -18.75
C LYS A 67 -5.64 -12.06 -18.56
N PRO A 68 -6.33 -12.47 -19.64
CA PRO A 68 -7.57 -13.24 -19.54
C PRO A 68 -7.38 -14.56 -18.79
N VAL A 69 -8.37 -14.96 -17.98
CA VAL A 69 -8.32 -16.24 -17.22
C VAL A 69 -8.10 -17.43 -18.16
N ARG A 70 -8.73 -17.43 -19.34
CA ARG A 70 -8.60 -18.50 -20.35
C ARG A 70 -7.17 -18.79 -20.80
N GLU A 71 -6.25 -17.83 -20.67
CA GLU A 71 -4.83 -18.01 -21.04
C GLU A 71 -4.00 -18.62 -19.91
N LEU A 72 -4.56 -18.69 -18.70
CA LEU A 72 -3.88 -19.14 -17.49
C LEU A 72 -4.49 -20.41 -16.91
N VAL A 73 -5.57 -20.93 -17.50
CA VAL A 73 -6.23 -22.18 -17.06
C VAL A 73 -5.19 -23.30 -16.96
N GLY A 74 -5.20 -24.03 -15.84
CA GLY A 74 -4.27 -25.12 -15.57
C GLY A 74 -2.97 -24.70 -14.89
N THR A 75 -2.72 -23.39 -14.68
CA THR A 75 -1.57 -22.92 -13.88
C THR A 75 -1.66 -23.48 -12.46
N PRO A 76 -0.70 -24.31 -12.00
CA PRO A 76 -0.79 -24.96 -10.69
C PRO A 76 -0.78 -23.96 -9.54
N LEU A 77 -1.56 -24.21 -8.50
CA LEU A 77 -1.66 -23.38 -7.30
C LEU A 77 -1.39 -24.21 -6.03
N SER A 78 -0.70 -23.62 -5.06
CA SER A 78 -0.52 -24.21 -3.72
C SER A 78 -1.45 -23.57 -2.68
N GLN A 79 -1.94 -22.35 -2.96
CA GLN A 79 -2.69 -21.54 -2.02
C GLN A 79 -3.68 -20.62 -2.73
N VAL A 80 -4.89 -20.53 -2.20
CA VAL A 80 -5.87 -19.49 -2.53
C VAL A 80 -6.21 -18.68 -1.28
N CYS A 81 -6.18 -17.35 -1.40
CA CYS A 81 -6.57 -16.43 -0.32
C CYS A 81 -7.68 -15.49 -0.80
N ILE A 82 -8.89 -15.67 -0.27
CA ILE A 82 -10.06 -14.84 -0.59
C ILE A 82 -10.31 -13.84 0.53
N GLY A 83 -10.79 -12.65 0.18
CA GLY A 83 -11.17 -11.61 1.14
C GLY A 83 -10.31 -10.34 1.02
N SER A 84 -9.75 -9.89 2.15
CA SER A 84 -9.15 -8.54 2.33
C SER A 84 -10.16 -7.41 2.17
N CYS A 85 -9.76 -6.17 2.41
CA CYS A 85 -10.64 -5.02 2.21
C CYS A 85 -11.16 -4.87 0.76
N THR A 86 -10.53 -5.50 -0.24
CA THR A 86 -10.89 -5.34 -1.65
C THR A 86 -12.12 -6.16 -2.05
N ASN A 87 -12.18 -7.43 -1.63
CA ASN A 87 -13.22 -8.37 -2.07
C ASN A 87 -13.69 -9.27 -0.91
N SER A 88 -14.27 -8.65 0.12
CA SER A 88 -14.80 -9.34 1.30
C SER A 88 -16.13 -8.77 1.78
N SER A 89 -16.88 -8.14 0.87
CA SER A 89 -18.25 -7.74 1.14
C SER A 89 -19.13 -8.95 1.44
N TYR A 90 -20.34 -8.70 1.96
CA TYR A 90 -21.33 -9.76 2.10
C TYR A 90 -21.59 -10.46 0.76
N HIS A 91 -21.74 -9.67 -0.32
CA HIS A 91 -21.91 -10.17 -1.68
C HIS A 91 -20.80 -11.16 -2.08
N ASP A 92 -19.54 -10.71 -1.99
CA ASP A 92 -18.37 -11.49 -2.39
C ASP A 92 -18.32 -12.84 -1.68
N LEU A 93 -18.51 -12.83 -0.36
CA LEU A 93 -18.36 -14.04 0.45
C LEU A 93 -19.57 -14.96 0.36
N MET A 94 -20.76 -14.44 0.11
CA MET A 94 -21.94 -15.24 -0.23
C MET A 94 -21.79 -15.91 -1.60
N THR A 95 -21.23 -15.22 -2.58
CA THR A 95 -20.90 -15.79 -3.90
C THR A 95 -19.92 -16.95 -3.74
N VAL A 96 -18.85 -16.75 -2.97
CA VAL A 96 -17.87 -17.80 -2.67
C VAL A 96 -18.50 -18.96 -1.91
N ALA A 97 -19.37 -18.71 -0.93
CA ALA A 97 -20.08 -19.76 -0.20
C ALA A 97 -21.01 -20.56 -1.12
N ALA A 98 -21.73 -19.90 -2.03
CA ALA A 98 -22.58 -20.57 -3.01
C ALA A 98 -21.75 -21.42 -3.99
N VAL A 99 -20.59 -20.92 -4.43
CA VAL A 99 -19.65 -21.71 -5.23
C VAL A 99 -19.08 -22.88 -4.43
N LEU A 100 -18.78 -22.75 -3.15
CA LEU A 100 -18.16 -23.85 -2.40
C LEU A 100 -19.16 -24.85 -1.82
N ARG A 101 -20.45 -24.51 -1.76
CA ARG A 101 -21.50 -25.38 -1.17
C ARG A 101 -21.51 -26.78 -1.79
N GLY A 102 -21.42 -27.78 -0.92
CA GLY A 102 -21.44 -29.20 -1.32
C GLY A 102 -20.19 -29.67 -2.08
N ARG A 103 -19.16 -28.84 -2.20
CA ARG A 103 -17.89 -29.14 -2.84
C ARG A 103 -16.75 -29.10 -1.81
N SER A 104 -15.60 -29.64 -2.16
CA SER A 104 -14.41 -29.61 -1.32
C SER A 104 -13.25 -28.96 -2.06
N VAL A 105 -12.42 -28.24 -1.31
CA VAL A 105 -11.15 -27.68 -1.79
C VAL A 105 -10.22 -28.82 -2.24
N HIS A 106 -9.48 -28.60 -3.32
CA HIS A 106 -8.51 -29.56 -3.84
C HIS A 106 -7.49 -29.94 -2.75
N PRO A 107 -7.19 -31.24 -2.53
CA PRO A 107 -6.37 -31.70 -1.40
C PRO A 107 -4.92 -31.18 -1.41
N GLY A 108 -4.41 -30.78 -2.58
CA GLY A 108 -3.08 -30.17 -2.72
C GLY A 108 -3.03 -28.66 -2.44
N LEU A 109 -4.14 -28.03 -2.04
CA LEU A 109 -4.29 -26.58 -1.96
C LEU A 109 -4.77 -26.12 -0.59
N SER A 110 -4.20 -25.02 -0.08
CA SER A 110 -4.71 -24.34 1.12
C SER A 110 -5.63 -23.18 0.74
N LEU A 111 -6.90 -23.26 1.13
CA LEU A 111 -7.86 -22.16 0.98
C LEU A 111 -7.99 -21.39 2.30
N THR A 112 -7.86 -20.07 2.23
CA THR A 112 -8.14 -19.16 3.36
C THR A 112 -9.13 -18.08 2.95
N ILE A 113 -9.98 -17.67 3.90
CA ILE A 113 -11.01 -16.64 3.69
C ILE A 113 -10.92 -15.61 4.82
N SER A 114 -10.74 -14.34 4.47
CA SER A 114 -10.63 -13.23 5.43
C SER A 114 -11.84 -12.29 5.29
N PRO A 115 -12.84 -12.37 6.19
CA PRO A 115 -13.98 -11.45 6.16
C PRO A 115 -13.56 -10.00 6.42
N GLY A 116 -14.17 -9.04 5.71
CA GLY A 116 -13.77 -7.64 5.80
C GLY A 116 -14.15 -6.95 7.11
N SER A 117 -15.18 -7.47 7.78
CA SER A 117 -15.66 -6.92 9.03
C SER A 117 -16.37 -7.98 9.87
N ARG A 118 -16.48 -7.70 11.17
CA ARG A 118 -17.29 -8.50 12.09
C ARG A 118 -18.76 -8.55 11.66
N GLN A 119 -19.30 -7.45 11.12
CA GLN A 119 -20.67 -7.39 10.61
C GLN A 119 -20.90 -8.44 9.51
N VAL A 120 -20.01 -8.52 8.51
CA VAL A 120 -20.09 -9.52 7.44
C VAL A 120 -19.96 -10.93 8.01
N LEU A 121 -18.96 -11.18 8.85
CA LEU A 121 -18.76 -12.49 9.48
C LEU A 121 -19.99 -12.95 10.28
N THR A 122 -20.63 -12.07 11.04
CA THR A 122 -21.84 -12.38 11.79
C THR A 122 -23.01 -12.72 10.86
N LEU A 123 -23.19 -12.00 9.75
CA LEU A 123 -24.24 -12.29 8.78
C LEU A 123 -24.04 -13.68 8.12
N LEU A 124 -22.81 -14.00 7.72
CA LEU A 124 -22.45 -15.33 7.19
C LEU A 124 -22.69 -16.44 8.21
N SER A 125 -22.43 -16.17 9.49
CA SER A 125 -22.69 -17.12 10.57
C SER A 125 -24.19 -17.37 10.76
N LYS A 126 -25.01 -16.31 10.69
CA LYS A 126 -26.47 -16.39 10.89
C LYS A 126 -27.21 -17.07 9.74
N ASN A 127 -26.72 -16.95 8.50
CA ASN A 127 -27.39 -17.51 7.32
C ASN A 127 -26.83 -18.88 6.88
N GLY A 128 -25.85 -19.43 7.61
CA GLY A 128 -25.25 -20.75 7.33
C GLY A 128 -24.14 -20.75 6.28
N ALA A 129 -23.89 -19.63 5.59
CA ALA A 129 -22.82 -19.55 4.59
C ALA A 129 -21.44 -19.80 5.20
N LEU A 130 -21.21 -19.38 6.45
CA LEU A 130 -19.97 -19.70 7.16
C LEU A 130 -19.78 -21.22 7.32
N ALA A 131 -20.86 -21.96 7.56
CA ALA A 131 -20.81 -23.42 7.64
C ALA A 131 -20.50 -24.05 6.28
N ASP A 132 -21.09 -23.54 5.19
CA ASP A 132 -20.76 -23.97 3.82
C ASP A 132 -19.26 -23.80 3.52
N LEU A 133 -18.67 -22.66 3.89
CA LEU A 133 -17.25 -22.38 3.70
C LEU A 133 -16.35 -23.35 4.50
N VAL A 134 -16.67 -23.57 5.77
CA VAL A 134 -15.91 -24.49 6.63
C VAL A 134 -16.05 -25.94 6.14
N ALA A 135 -17.26 -26.35 5.75
CA ALA A 135 -17.52 -27.70 5.23
C ALA A 135 -16.76 -27.98 3.93
N ALA A 136 -16.50 -26.97 3.10
CA ALA A 136 -15.66 -27.09 1.92
C ALA A 136 -14.16 -27.25 2.22
N GLY A 137 -13.74 -27.07 3.48
CA GLY A 137 -12.34 -27.14 3.90
C GLY A 137 -11.62 -25.79 3.94
N ALA A 138 -12.34 -24.67 3.85
CA ALA A 138 -11.75 -23.35 3.95
C ALA A 138 -11.34 -23.03 5.39
N ARG A 139 -10.17 -22.39 5.55
CA ARG A 139 -9.74 -21.80 6.84
C ARG A 139 -10.19 -20.36 6.92
N VAL A 140 -11.18 -20.10 7.76
CA VAL A 140 -11.67 -18.74 8.02
C VAL A 140 -10.68 -18.02 8.94
N LEU A 141 -10.20 -16.86 8.51
CA LEU A 141 -9.26 -16.02 9.24
C LEU A 141 -10.00 -14.92 10.00
N GLU A 142 -9.27 -14.22 10.86
CA GLU A 142 -9.75 -13.04 11.57
C GLU A 142 -10.18 -11.93 10.60
N CYS A 143 -11.07 -11.04 11.05
CA CYS A 143 -11.45 -9.83 10.32
C CYS A 143 -10.31 -8.80 10.35
N ALA A 144 -9.25 -9.06 9.60
CA ALA A 144 -8.02 -8.30 9.55
C ALA A 144 -7.37 -8.39 8.16
N CYS A 145 -6.33 -7.58 7.91
CA CYS A 145 -5.61 -7.60 6.63
C CYS A 145 -4.94 -8.96 6.35
N GLY A 146 -4.36 -9.59 7.39
CA GLY A 146 -3.78 -10.93 7.30
C GLY A 146 -2.82 -11.11 6.10
N PRO A 147 -3.02 -12.13 5.26
CA PRO A 147 -2.12 -12.47 4.16
C PRO A 147 -1.94 -11.35 3.12
N CYS A 148 -2.86 -10.37 3.04
CA CYS A 148 -2.78 -9.23 2.13
C CYS A 148 -1.54 -8.35 2.36
N ILE A 149 -1.07 -8.28 3.61
CA ILE A 149 0.12 -7.54 4.02
C ILE A 149 1.29 -8.44 4.41
N GLY A 150 1.21 -9.74 4.08
CA GLY A 150 2.19 -10.75 4.48
C GLY A 150 2.11 -11.15 5.96
N MET A 151 0.95 -10.99 6.62
CA MET A 151 0.69 -11.51 7.97
C MET A 151 0.08 -12.91 7.92
N GLY A 152 0.89 -13.93 8.23
CA GLY A 152 0.45 -15.31 8.21
C GLY A 152 0.20 -15.85 6.80
N GLN A 153 -0.12 -17.14 6.70
CA GLN A 153 -0.38 -17.85 5.43
C GLN A 153 0.71 -17.62 4.37
N ALA A 154 1.98 -17.73 4.77
CA ALA A 154 3.08 -17.71 3.81
C ALA A 154 2.93 -18.90 2.82
N PRO A 155 2.98 -18.67 1.50
CA PRO A 155 2.95 -19.74 0.52
C PRO A 155 4.27 -20.52 0.56
N ALA A 156 4.25 -21.75 0.03
CA ALA A 156 5.47 -22.53 -0.17
C ALA A 156 6.43 -21.81 -1.14
N SER A 157 7.73 -21.96 -0.92
CA SER A 157 8.76 -21.41 -1.82
C SER A 157 8.60 -21.92 -3.25
N GLY A 158 8.81 -21.03 -4.22
CA GLY A 158 8.67 -21.29 -5.64
C GLY A 158 7.24 -21.65 -6.11
N SER A 159 6.23 -21.48 -5.26
CA SER A 159 4.84 -21.86 -5.58
C SER A 159 3.97 -20.66 -5.95
N ASN A 160 2.92 -20.93 -6.73
CA ASN A 160 1.94 -19.92 -7.10
C ASN A 160 0.80 -19.86 -6.07
N THR A 161 0.38 -18.63 -5.76
CA THR A 161 -0.81 -18.33 -4.96
C THR A 161 -1.75 -17.43 -5.75
N LEU A 162 -3.06 -17.70 -5.65
CA LEU A 162 -4.10 -16.87 -6.24
C LEU A 162 -4.85 -16.13 -5.13
N ARG A 163 -5.04 -14.81 -5.26
CA ARG A 163 -5.59 -13.99 -4.19
C ARG A 163 -6.62 -13.00 -4.71
N SER A 164 -7.72 -12.82 -3.98
CA SER A 164 -8.70 -11.76 -4.28
C SER A 164 -8.34 -10.42 -3.63
N PHE A 165 -7.06 -10.08 -3.71
CA PHE A 165 -6.48 -8.88 -3.10
C PHE A 165 -6.07 -7.89 -4.19
N ASN A 166 -5.47 -6.76 -3.81
CA ASN A 166 -5.11 -5.69 -4.74
C ASN A 166 -3.62 -5.59 -5.09
N ARG A 167 -2.71 -6.32 -4.43
CA ARG A 167 -1.25 -6.18 -4.64
C ARG A 167 -0.50 -7.49 -4.66
N ASN A 168 0.37 -7.65 -5.65
CA ASN A 168 1.17 -8.85 -5.91
C ASN A 168 2.67 -8.57 -6.16
N PHE A 169 3.20 -7.49 -5.58
CA PHE A 169 4.64 -7.21 -5.64
C PHE A 169 5.49 -8.36 -5.06
N GLU A 170 6.72 -8.49 -5.55
CA GLU A 170 7.66 -9.50 -5.10
C GLU A 170 7.89 -9.46 -3.58
N GLY A 171 7.89 -10.64 -2.94
CA GLY A 171 8.04 -10.77 -1.49
C GLY A 171 6.92 -10.17 -0.63
N ARG A 172 5.81 -9.70 -1.22
CA ARG A 172 4.67 -9.14 -0.47
C ARG A 172 3.99 -10.15 0.44
N SER A 173 3.97 -11.43 0.04
CA SER A 173 3.39 -12.53 0.80
C SER A 173 4.20 -12.95 2.02
N GLY A 174 5.44 -12.46 2.17
CA GLY A 174 6.41 -12.96 3.14
C GLY A 174 7.34 -14.05 2.59
N THR A 175 7.05 -14.59 1.40
CA THR A 175 7.90 -15.55 0.68
C THR A 175 8.42 -14.88 -0.60
N PRO A 176 9.74 -14.59 -0.73
CA PRO A 176 10.29 -13.81 -1.85
C PRO A 176 10.00 -14.39 -3.24
N ASP A 177 10.14 -15.70 -3.40
CA ASP A 177 10.06 -16.42 -4.67
C ASP A 177 8.65 -16.96 -5.00
N ALA A 178 7.62 -16.49 -4.29
CA ALA A 178 6.24 -16.90 -4.53
C ALA A 178 5.58 -16.10 -5.67
N GLY A 179 4.94 -16.81 -6.60
CA GLY A 179 4.16 -16.21 -7.68
C GLY A 179 2.76 -15.79 -7.22
N ILE A 180 2.55 -14.50 -6.96
CA ILE A 180 1.24 -13.99 -6.52
C ILE A 180 0.39 -13.53 -7.71
N TYR A 181 -0.72 -14.23 -7.96
CA TYR A 181 -1.74 -13.86 -8.93
C TYR A 181 -2.91 -13.17 -8.22
N LEU A 182 -3.52 -12.16 -8.87
CA LEU A 182 -4.71 -11.48 -8.36
C LEU A 182 -5.91 -11.75 -9.26
N ALA A 183 -7.06 -12.09 -8.69
CA ALA A 183 -8.29 -12.34 -9.44
C ALA A 183 -9.54 -12.07 -8.59
N SER A 184 -10.72 -12.16 -9.20
CA SER A 184 -11.98 -12.01 -8.46
C SER A 184 -12.23 -13.19 -7.51
N PRO A 185 -13.12 -13.04 -6.50
CA PRO A 185 -13.53 -14.13 -5.61
C PRO A 185 -14.06 -15.37 -6.35
N GLU A 186 -14.76 -15.19 -7.45
CA GLU A 186 -15.32 -16.27 -8.27
C GLU A 186 -14.22 -17.11 -8.91
N VAL A 187 -13.24 -16.47 -9.56
CA VAL A 187 -12.06 -17.14 -10.12
C VAL A 187 -11.30 -17.87 -9.02
N CYS A 188 -11.13 -17.22 -7.86
CA CYS A 188 -10.48 -17.84 -6.71
C CYS A 188 -11.22 -19.08 -6.19
N ALA A 189 -12.55 -19.01 -6.06
CA ALA A 189 -13.37 -20.11 -5.57
C ALA A 189 -13.37 -21.30 -6.54
N ALA A 190 -13.49 -21.04 -7.85
CA ALA A 190 -13.37 -22.06 -8.89
C ALA A 190 -11.99 -22.73 -8.86
N SER A 191 -10.93 -21.91 -8.77
CA SER A 191 -9.55 -22.39 -8.72
C SER A 191 -9.24 -23.18 -7.45
N ALA A 192 -9.88 -22.86 -6.32
CA ALA A 192 -9.72 -23.59 -5.07
C ALA A 192 -10.27 -25.02 -5.16
N ILE A 193 -11.34 -25.24 -5.93
CA ILE A 193 -11.90 -26.56 -6.20
C ILE A 193 -10.99 -27.32 -7.20
N ALA A 194 -10.48 -26.64 -8.22
CA ALA A 194 -9.67 -27.24 -9.28
C ALA A 194 -8.23 -27.56 -8.87
N GLY A 195 -7.63 -26.81 -7.94
CA GLY A 195 -6.20 -26.93 -7.58
C GLY A 195 -5.24 -26.19 -8.51
N CYS A 196 -5.78 -25.51 -9.53
CA CYS A 196 -5.07 -24.69 -10.49
C CYS A 196 -5.95 -23.49 -10.86
N ILE A 197 -5.40 -22.50 -11.57
CA ILE A 197 -6.24 -21.40 -12.10
C ILE A 197 -7.31 -22.01 -13.00
N ALA A 198 -8.58 -21.69 -12.72
CA ALA A 198 -9.75 -22.19 -13.43
C ALA A 198 -10.70 -21.05 -13.81
N ASP A 199 -11.42 -21.23 -14.93
CA ASP A 199 -12.42 -20.27 -15.38
C ASP A 199 -13.75 -20.51 -14.63
N PRO A 200 -14.28 -19.52 -13.88
CA PRO A 200 -15.50 -19.71 -13.11
C PRO A 200 -16.72 -19.98 -14.01
N ARG A 201 -16.68 -19.63 -15.30
CA ARG A 201 -17.76 -19.88 -16.26
C ARG A 201 -17.95 -21.37 -16.54
N GLU A 202 -16.93 -22.20 -16.32
CA GLU A 202 -17.03 -23.66 -16.48
C GLU A 202 -17.89 -24.31 -15.38
N LEU A 203 -18.21 -23.58 -14.31
CA LEU A 203 -19.10 -24.05 -13.24
C LEU A 203 -20.59 -23.85 -13.53
N GLY A 204 -20.93 -23.28 -14.69
CA GLY A 204 -22.30 -22.96 -15.11
C GLY A 204 -22.69 -21.52 -14.80
N GLU A 205 -23.98 -21.28 -14.66
CA GLU A 205 -24.51 -19.94 -14.35
C GLU A 205 -23.99 -19.42 -13.01
N PRO A 206 -23.62 -18.13 -12.92
CA PRO A 206 -23.14 -17.54 -11.68
C PRO A 206 -24.22 -17.58 -10.59
N PRO A 207 -23.86 -17.82 -9.32
CA PRO A 207 -24.83 -17.84 -8.24
C PRO A 207 -25.46 -16.46 -8.06
N VAL A 208 -26.78 -16.41 -7.91
CA VAL A 208 -27.49 -15.17 -7.59
C VAL A 208 -27.45 -14.93 -6.09
N VAL A 209 -26.79 -13.86 -5.67
CA VAL A 209 -26.73 -13.43 -4.26
C VAL A 209 -27.69 -12.26 -4.05
N ALA A 210 -28.63 -12.45 -3.11
CA ALA A 210 -29.50 -11.38 -2.66
C ALA A 210 -28.81 -10.57 -1.55
N GLU A 211 -28.78 -9.24 -1.71
CA GLU A 211 -28.36 -8.33 -0.63
C GLU A 211 -29.33 -8.40 0.55
N PRO A 212 -28.84 -8.26 1.79
CA PRO A 212 -29.71 -8.27 2.96
C PRO A 212 -30.52 -6.95 3.00
N ALA A 213 -31.82 -7.06 3.30
CA ALA A 213 -32.68 -5.88 3.46
C ALA A 213 -32.22 -4.96 4.61
N SER A 214 -31.52 -5.52 5.59
CA SER A 214 -30.90 -4.78 6.68
C SER A 214 -29.59 -5.44 7.10
N TYR A 215 -28.54 -4.64 7.25
CA TYR A 215 -27.27 -5.04 7.82
C TYR A 215 -27.33 -4.93 9.35
N LEU A 216 -26.76 -5.94 10.02
CA LEU A 216 -26.69 -5.96 11.49
C LEU A 216 -25.62 -4.98 11.97
N VAL A 217 -26.02 -3.86 12.57
CA VAL A 217 -25.09 -2.88 13.16
C VAL A 217 -24.88 -3.23 14.64
N GLU A 218 -23.66 -3.66 14.98
CA GLU A 218 -23.27 -4.01 16.36
C GLU A 218 -22.07 -3.18 16.80
N ASP A 219 -22.33 -2.18 17.64
CA ASP A 219 -21.33 -1.24 18.16
C ASP A 219 -20.82 -1.61 19.56
N ASN A 220 -21.20 -2.78 20.07
CA ASN A 220 -20.90 -3.23 21.44
C ASN A 220 -19.40 -3.31 21.82
N MET A 221 -18.49 -3.21 20.83
CA MET A 221 -17.03 -3.18 21.03
C MET A 221 -16.42 -1.82 20.66
N ILE A 222 -17.23 -0.83 20.31
CA ILE A 222 -16.79 0.55 20.14
C ILE A 222 -16.69 1.18 21.52
N ILE A 223 -15.46 1.46 21.96
CA ILE A 223 -15.20 2.19 23.19
C ILE A 223 -15.31 3.69 22.86
N ALA A 224 -16.33 4.35 23.40
CA ALA A 224 -16.50 5.79 23.23
C ALA A 224 -15.34 6.56 23.91
N PRO A 225 -14.89 7.69 23.34
CA PRO A 225 -13.91 8.53 24.01
C PRO A 225 -14.50 9.07 25.32
N PRO A 226 -13.67 9.28 26.36
CA PRO A 226 -14.13 9.93 27.57
C PRO A 226 -14.51 11.39 27.29
N ALA A 227 -15.24 12.02 28.21
CA ALA A 227 -15.64 13.41 28.07
C ALA A 227 -14.41 14.34 27.89
N PRO A 228 -14.51 15.41 27.08
CA PRO A 228 -13.42 16.38 26.92
C PRO A 228 -12.87 16.86 28.27
N GLY A 229 -11.54 16.93 28.40
CA GLY A 229 -10.87 17.32 29.65
C GLY A 229 -10.67 16.20 30.68
N THR A 230 -11.20 15.00 30.44
CA THR A 230 -10.92 13.84 31.29
C THR A 230 -9.45 13.45 31.18
N ALA A 231 -8.76 13.37 32.32
CA ALA A 231 -7.38 12.86 32.35
C ALA A 231 -7.38 11.36 32.01
N VAL A 232 -6.55 10.96 31.06
CA VAL A 232 -6.39 9.58 30.62
C VAL A 232 -4.92 9.19 30.80
N GLU A 233 -4.68 8.04 31.44
CA GLU A 233 -3.35 7.45 31.47
C GLU A 233 -3.02 6.82 30.11
N ILE A 234 -1.94 7.25 29.47
CA ILE A 234 -1.45 6.65 28.23
C ILE A 234 -0.44 5.55 28.58
N VAL A 235 -0.91 4.30 28.60
CA VAL A 235 -0.06 3.13 28.85
C VAL A 235 0.82 2.85 27.63
N ARG A 236 2.14 2.76 27.82
CA ARG A 236 3.12 2.49 26.76
C ARG A 236 3.94 1.25 27.07
N GLY A 237 3.92 0.28 26.16
CA GLY A 237 4.76 -0.91 26.24
C GLY A 237 6.24 -0.60 25.93
N PRO A 238 7.18 -1.53 26.21
CA PRO A 238 8.61 -1.32 26.01
C PRO A 238 9.00 -1.05 24.55
N ASN A 239 8.15 -1.48 23.60
CA ASN A 239 8.31 -1.29 22.17
C ASN A 239 7.63 -0.02 21.63
N ILE A 240 7.10 0.85 22.49
CA ILE A 240 6.60 2.17 22.10
C ILE A 240 7.69 3.17 22.51
N LYS A 241 8.40 3.72 21.53
CA LYS A 241 9.48 4.70 21.74
C LYS A 241 9.01 6.10 21.35
N PRO A 242 9.57 7.16 21.97
CA PRO A 242 9.37 8.52 21.50
C PRO A 242 9.75 8.66 20.02
N LEU A 243 9.08 9.56 19.32
CA LEU A 243 9.50 9.92 17.97
C LEU A 243 10.90 10.55 18.00
N PRO A 244 11.77 10.22 17.03
CA PRO A 244 13.05 10.91 16.89
C PRO A 244 12.86 12.41 16.69
N GLN A 245 13.75 13.21 17.29
CA GLN A 245 13.79 14.63 17.00
C GLN A 245 14.50 14.85 15.67
N VAL A 246 13.87 15.64 14.80
CA VAL A 246 14.45 16.06 13.54
C VAL A 246 14.89 17.52 13.70
N PRO A 247 16.18 17.87 13.51
CA PRO A 247 16.61 19.26 13.55
C PRO A 247 16.05 20.05 12.34
N PRO A 248 15.96 21.39 12.44
CA PRO A 248 15.71 22.26 11.29
C PRO A 248 16.64 21.96 10.12
N LEU A 249 16.20 22.29 8.90
CA LEU A 249 17.03 22.12 7.71
C LEU A 249 18.34 22.89 7.86
N ALA A 250 19.47 22.20 7.69
CA ALA A 250 20.79 22.82 7.76
C ALA A 250 21.02 23.78 6.59
N GLU A 251 21.98 24.71 6.71
CA GLU A 251 22.39 25.59 5.60
C GLU A 251 23.02 24.81 4.44
N SER A 252 23.64 23.66 4.73
CA SER A 252 24.21 22.76 3.73
C SER A 252 24.02 21.29 4.11
N ILE A 253 23.82 20.47 3.07
CA ILE A 253 23.71 19.02 3.15
C ILE A 253 24.94 18.44 2.46
N ARG A 254 25.81 17.80 3.24
CA ARG A 254 27.01 17.10 2.75
C ARG A 254 26.99 15.67 3.25
N GLY A 255 27.15 14.70 2.35
CA GLY A 255 27.14 13.29 2.68
C GLY A 255 27.26 12.39 1.45
N GLU A 256 27.36 11.09 1.69
CA GLU A 256 27.52 10.10 0.61
C GLU A 256 26.18 9.81 -0.08
N ALA A 257 26.23 9.39 -1.34
CA ALA A 257 25.15 8.65 -1.99
C ALA A 257 25.03 7.25 -1.35
N LEU A 258 24.23 7.13 -0.29
CA LEU A 258 24.14 5.94 0.58
C LEU A 258 23.60 4.71 -0.15
N LEU A 259 22.70 4.94 -1.11
CA LEU A 259 22.10 3.91 -1.93
C LEU A 259 21.66 4.51 -3.28
N LYS A 260 21.96 3.80 -4.37
CA LYS A 260 21.42 4.08 -5.71
C LYS A 260 20.46 2.95 -6.10
N VAL A 261 19.23 3.31 -6.45
CA VAL A 261 18.17 2.36 -6.79
C VAL A 261 17.52 2.71 -8.13
N GLY A 262 17.05 1.69 -8.85
CA GLY A 262 16.42 1.84 -10.16
C GLY A 262 14.99 2.41 -10.12
N ASP A 263 14.24 2.14 -11.19
CA ASP A 263 12.85 2.57 -11.32
C ASP A 263 11.89 1.72 -10.45
N ASN A 264 10.69 2.25 -10.21
CA ASN A 264 9.55 1.54 -9.61
C ASN A 264 9.80 1.00 -8.19
N ILE A 265 10.69 1.64 -7.44
CA ILE A 265 10.96 1.29 -6.05
C ILE A 265 9.73 1.54 -5.19
N THR A 266 9.12 0.47 -4.69
CA THR A 266 7.92 0.54 -3.85
C THR A 266 8.27 0.90 -2.40
N THR A 267 7.30 1.38 -1.64
CA THR A 267 7.45 1.52 -0.18
C THR A 267 7.70 0.19 0.53
N ASP A 268 7.34 -0.95 -0.08
CA ASP A 268 7.67 -2.28 0.45
C ASP A 268 9.14 -2.65 0.21
N HIS A 269 9.79 -2.08 -0.82
CA HIS A 269 11.25 -2.15 -0.99
C HIS A 269 11.97 -1.23 0.01
N ILE A 270 11.45 -0.01 0.23
CA ILE A 270 12.04 0.96 1.18
C ILE A 270 11.88 0.48 2.62
N MET A 271 10.67 0.09 3.02
CA MET A 271 10.37 -0.39 4.35
C MET A 271 9.36 -1.54 4.27
N PRO A 272 9.82 -2.80 4.40
CA PRO A 272 8.95 -3.96 4.26
C PRO A 272 7.83 -4.02 5.30
N ALA A 273 6.77 -4.76 4.96
CA ALA A 273 5.77 -5.22 5.92
C ALA A 273 6.16 -6.63 6.44
N GLY A 274 5.19 -7.42 6.89
CA GLY A 274 5.48 -8.78 7.34
C GLY A 274 5.85 -8.86 8.83
N ALA A 275 5.85 -10.10 9.34
CA ALA A 275 5.70 -10.37 10.78
C ALA A 275 6.93 -9.95 11.57
N GLN A 276 8.06 -9.82 10.87
CA GLN A 276 9.33 -9.38 11.42
C GLN A 276 9.39 -7.85 11.59
N VAL A 277 8.61 -7.08 10.84
CA VAL A 277 8.74 -5.61 10.77
C VAL A 277 7.59 -4.90 11.47
N LEU A 278 6.34 -5.35 11.23
CA LEU A 278 5.15 -4.69 11.75
C LEU A 278 5.08 -4.56 13.29
N PRO A 279 5.61 -5.51 14.08
CA PRO A 279 5.67 -5.32 15.53
C PRO A 279 6.40 -4.04 15.94
N PHE A 280 7.35 -3.53 15.15
CA PHE A 280 8.18 -2.36 15.47
C PHE A 280 7.63 -1.01 14.98
N ARG A 281 6.37 -0.94 14.53
CA ARG A 281 5.78 0.31 14.00
C ARG A 281 5.87 1.51 14.93
N SER A 282 5.83 1.30 16.24
CA SER A 282 5.97 2.36 17.25
C SER A 282 7.39 2.47 17.83
N ASN A 283 8.37 1.79 17.24
CA ASN A 283 9.77 1.78 17.65
C ASN A 283 10.65 2.16 16.44
N ILE A 284 10.78 3.47 16.19
CA ILE A 284 11.55 3.96 15.04
C ILE A 284 13.01 3.46 15.04
N PRO A 285 13.74 3.43 16.17
CA PRO A 285 15.07 2.83 16.21
C PRO A 285 15.10 1.39 15.70
N ALA A 286 14.21 0.52 16.19
CA ALA A 286 14.20 -0.89 15.82
C ALA A 286 13.69 -1.12 14.38
N ILE A 287 12.63 -0.43 13.96
CA ILE A 287 12.07 -0.62 12.61
C ILE A 287 13.04 -0.11 11.54
N SER A 288 13.90 0.86 11.87
CA SER A 288 14.89 1.40 10.94
C SER A 288 15.94 0.37 10.50
N GLU A 289 16.15 -0.71 11.27
CA GLU A 289 17.03 -1.83 10.86
C GLU A 289 16.57 -2.51 9.56
N PHE A 290 15.28 -2.40 9.23
CA PHE A 290 14.68 -3.05 8.06
C PHE A 290 14.65 -2.16 6.81
N VAL A 291 15.11 -0.90 6.91
CA VAL A 291 15.11 0.04 5.80
C VAL A 291 16.00 -0.47 4.67
N PHE A 292 15.44 -0.56 3.46
CA PHE A 292 16.04 -1.11 2.25
C PHE A 292 16.60 -2.53 2.36
N GLN A 293 16.29 -3.29 3.42
CA GLN A 293 16.91 -4.60 3.67
C GLN A 293 16.73 -5.59 2.52
N ARG A 294 15.62 -5.48 1.76
CA ARG A 294 15.33 -6.33 0.60
C ARG A 294 16.17 -5.97 -0.64
N LEU A 295 16.65 -4.72 -0.74
CA LEU A 295 17.51 -4.25 -1.83
C LEU A 295 18.99 -4.36 -1.46
N ASP A 296 19.33 -3.94 -0.25
CA ASP A 296 20.68 -3.94 0.29
C ASP A 296 20.64 -4.19 1.81
N PRO A 297 20.94 -5.43 2.27
CA PRO A 297 20.96 -5.77 3.69
C PRO A 297 21.96 -4.98 4.53
N THR A 298 22.94 -4.32 3.90
CA THR A 298 23.97 -3.53 4.57
C THR A 298 23.62 -2.04 4.65
N PHE A 299 22.48 -1.61 4.09
CA PHE A 299 22.09 -0.20 4.08
C PHE A 299 22.03 0.41 5.48
N ALA A 300 21.34 -0.23 6.42
CA ALA A 300 21.11 0.35 7.74
C ALA A 300 22.41 0.60 8.52
N SER A 301 23.39 -0.31 8.41
CA SER A 301 24.70 -0.12 9.03
C SER A 301 25.53 0.95 8.31
N ARG A 302 25.52 0.97 6.96
CA ARG A 302 26.19 1.99 6.15
C ARG A 302 25.69 3.40 6.47
N ALA A 303 24.37 3.59 6.47
CA ALA A 303 23.74 4.88 6.73
C ALA A 303 24.10 5.41 8.12
N ARG A 304 24.10 4.55 9.15
CA ARG A 304 24.55 4.94 10.50
C ARG A 304 26.02 5.33 10.55
N ALA A 305 26.89 4.60 9.86
CA ALA A 305 28.31 4.92 9.83
C ALA A 305 28.57 6.27 9.14
N ALA A 306 27.88 6.53 8.04
CA ALA A 306 27.98 7.80 7.30
C ALA A 306 27.33 8.99 8.04
N CYS A 307 26.38 8.74 8.95
CA CYS A 307 25.60 9.70 9.74
C CYS A 307 24.67 10.62 8.93
N ARG A 308 25.05 10.99 7.70
CA ARG A 308 24.32 11.88 6.81
C ARG A 308 24.49 11.40 5.36
N GLY A 309 23.46 11.52 4.54
CA GLY A 309 23.62 11.23 3.12
C GLY A 309 22.34 11.32 2.29
N PHE A 310 22.48 10.81 1.07
CA PHE A 310 21.50 10.93 0.00
C PHE A 310 21.02 9.55 -0.45
N ILE A 311 19.79 9.49 -0.95
CA ILE A 311 19.31 8.37 -1.76
C ILE A 311 19.19 8.84 -3.20
N ILE A 312 19.67 8.04 -4.14
CA ILE A 312 19.55 8.29 -5.58
C ILE A 312 18.56 7.30 -6.18
N GLY A 313 17.45 7.79 -6.72
CA GLY A 313 16.34 6.97 -7.21
C GLY A 313 16.07 7.12 -8.71
N GLY A 314 15.53 6.06 -9.32
CA GLY A 314 14.99 6.11 -10.67
C GLY A 314 13.62 6.81 -10.73
N SER A 315 12.80 6.36 -11.67
CA SER A 315 11.44 6.82 -11.93
C SER A 315 10.46 6.18 -10.96
N ASN A 316 9.39 6.91 -10.61
CA ASN A 316 8.29 6.41 -9.77
C ASN A 316 8.76 5.88 -8.40
N TYR A 317 9.70 6.61 -7.77
CA TYR A 317 10.26 6.26 -6.47
C TYR A 317 9.23 6.42 -5.34
N GLY A 318 9.12 5.41 -4.49
CA GLY A 318 8.22 5.39 -3.33
C GLY A 318 6.78 4.98 -3.62
N GLN A 319 6.52 4.22 -4.68
CA GLN A 319 5.16 3.81 -5.04
C GLN A 319 4.53 2.82 -4.05
N GLY A 320 3.20 2.75 -4.02
CA GLY A 320 2.47 1.70 -3.29
C GLY A 320 1.84 2.16 -1.98
N SER A 321 2.31 1.68 -0.84
CA SER A 321 1.64 1.87 0.46
C SER A 321 1.88 3.29 1.00
N SER A 322 0.91 3.90 1.67
CA SER A 322 1.02 5.24 2.28
C SER A 322 1.92 5.31 3.53
N ARG A 323 2.72 4.27 3.78
CA ARG A 323 3.45 4.07 5.02
C ARG A 323 4.51 5.15 5.24
N GLU A 324 4.31 5.95 6.27
CA GLU A 324 5.22 7.03 6.66
C GLU A 324 6.60 6.52 7.15
N HIS A 325 6.68 5.26 7.62
CA HIS A 325 7.92 4.55 7.97
C HIS A 325 8.93 4.47 6.83
N ALA A 326 8.48 4.54 5.58
CA ALA A 326 9.37 4.64 4.42
C ALA A 326 10.08 6.00 4.31
N ALA A 327 9.73 7.00 5.13
CA ALA A 327 10.42 8.29 5.23
C ALA A 327 11.08 8.47 6.60
N ILE A 328 10.36 8.26 7.71
CA ILE A 328 10.94 8.44 9.06
C ILE A 328 12.06 7.44 9.37
N GLY A 329 12.01 6.22 8.81
CA GLY A 329 13.07 5.23 8.95
C GLY A 329 14.39 5.68 8.30
N PRO A 330 14.39 5.98 6.98
CA PRO A 330 15.54 6.61 6.33
C PRO A 330 16.03 7.87 7.04
N ARG A 331 15.11 8.75 7.47
CA ARG A 331 15.48 9.98 8.20
C ARG A 331 16.25 9.68 9.48
N TYR A 332 15.79 8.71 10.25
CA TYR A 332 16.43 8.26 11.50
C TYR A 332 17.84 7.71 11.25
N LEU A 333 18.08 7.10 10.09
CA LEU A 333 19.39 6.59 9.68
C LEU A 333 20.32 7.65 9.08
N GLY A 334 19.88 8.90 8.97
CA GLY A 334 20.71 10.00 8.46
C GLY A 334 20.45 10.38 7.00
N VAL A 335 19.42 9.86 6.34
CA VAL A 335 19.05 10.35 5.00
C VAL A 335 18.49 11.77 5.14
N GLU A 336 19.07 12.73 4.43
CA GLU A 336 18.66 14.15 4.47
C GLU A 336 18.03 14.62 3.15
N ALA A 337 18.37 13.98 2.04
CA ALA A 337 17.74 14.25 0.75
C ALA A 337 17.58 12.98 -0.08
N VAL A 338 16.57 12.98 -0.95
CA VAL A 338 16.41 11.99 -2.01
C VAL A 338 16.45 12.74 -3.33
N VAL A 339 17.19 12.23 -4.30
CA VAL A 339 17.24 12.76 -5.66
C VAL A 339 16.75 11.67 -6.60
N ALA A 340 15.63 11.88 -7.28
CA ALA A 340 15.01 10.85 -8.12
C ALA A 340 14.60 11.39 -9.50
N LYS A 341 14.37 10.51 -10.48
CA LYS A 341 13.81 10.92 -11.78
C LYS A 341 12.35 11.36 -11.64
N SER A 342 11.58 10.65 -10.81
CA SER A 342 10.20 11.01 -10.44
C SER A 342 9.76 10.27 -9.17
N TYR A 343 8.69 10.76 -8.53
CA TYR A 343 8.16 10.21 -7.27
C TYR A 343 6.70 9.79 -7.38
N ALA A 344 6.31 8.83 -6.53
CA ALA A 344 4.91 8.63 -6.18
C ALA A 344 4.43 9.72 -5.20
N ARG A 345 3.24 10.29 -5.47
CA ARG A 345 2.71 11.49 -4.78
C ARG A 345 2.72 11.41 -3.25
N ILE A 346 2.20 10.32 -2.66
CA ILE A 346 2.08 10.19 -1.20
C ILE A 346 3.47 10.15 -0.54
N HIS A 347 4.46 9.58 -1.22
CA HIS A 347 5.79 9.46 -0.65
C HIS A 347 6.50 10.81 -0.51
N VAL A 348 6.31 11.73 -1.47
CA VAL A 348 6.84 13.11 -1.37
C VAL A 348 6.35 13.80 -0.10
N ALA A 349 5.05 13.70 0.19
CA ALA A 349 4.48 14.28 1.41
C ALA A 349 5.11 13.67 2.67
N ASN A 350 5.33 12.36 2.70
CA ASN A 350 6.00 11.69 3.82
C ASN A 350 7.45 12.13 3.99
N LEU A 351 8.21 12.28 2.90
CA LEU A 351 9.59 12.79 2.94
C LEU A 351 9.63 14.18 3.59
N VAL A 352 8.76 15.09 3.11
CA VAL A 352 8.62 16.46 3.66
C VAL A 352 8.24 16.43 5.14
N ASN A 353 7.28 15.58 5.53
CA ASN A 353 6.80 15.51 6.92
C ASN A 353 7.90 15.15 7.91
N PHE A 354 8.95 14.45 7.48
CA PHE A 354 10.10 14.09 8.32
C PHE A 354 11.39 14.84 7.95
N GLY A 355 11.29 15.94 7.21
CA GLY A 355 12.45 16.79 6.93
C GLY A 355 13.49 16.16 6.00
N ILE A 356 13.09 15.24 5.12
CA ILE A 356 13.91 14.78 3.99
C ILE A 356 13.56 15.63 2.78
N LEU A 357 14.55 16.26 2.15
CA LEU A 357 14.37 17.09 0.96
C LEU A 357 14.20 16.22 -0.30
N PRO A 358 13.01 16.21 -0.94
CA PRO A 358 12.82 15.49 -2.20
C PRO A 358 13.23 16.39 -3.38
N LEU A 359 14.16 15.89 -4.20
CA LEU A 359 14.67 16.56 -5.38
C LEU A 359 14.45 15.69 -6.62
N LEU A 360 14.24 16.35 -7.74
CA LEU A 360 14.10 15.80 -9.07
C LEU A 360 15.36 16.14 -9.87
N PHE A 361 15.84 15.22 -10.69
CA PHE A 361 16.81 15.59 -11.73
C PHE A 361 16.14 16.55 -12.73
N VAL A 362 16.85 17.61 -13.14
CA VAL A 362 16.41 18.45 -14.27
C VAL A 362 16.57 17.66 -15.57
N ASP A 363 17.73 17.01 -15.75
CA ASP A 363 17.97 16.02 -16.80
C ASP A 363 17.99 14.61 -16.18
N PRO A 364 16.99 13.75 -16.48
CA PRO A 364 16.97 12.36 -16.00
C PRO A 364 18.22 11.54 -16.34
N ALA A 365 19.02 11.91 -17.35
CA ALA A 365 20.28 11.24 -17.67
C ALA A 365 21.38 11.48 -16.63
N ASP A 366 21.30 12.57 -15.83
CA ASP A 366 22.27 12.82 -14.76
C ASP A 366 22.23 11.75 -13.66
N TYR A 367 21.11 11.03 -13.52
CA TYR A 367 21.01 9.85 -12.65
C TYR A 367 22.12 8.83 -12.92
N ASP A 368 22.51 8.63 -14.19
CA ASP A 368 23.52 7.63 -14.56
C ASP A 368 24.95 8.08 -14.18
N THR A 369 25.14 9.36 -13.87
CA THR A 369 26.44 9.94 -13.54
C THR A 369 26.84 9.79 -12.07
N ILE A 370 25.87 9.62 -11.16
CA ILE A 370 26.12 9.43 -9.73
C ILE A 370 26.27 7.94 -9.41
N GLU A 371 27.27 7.56 -8.64
CA GLU A 371 27.50 6.21 -8.12
C GLU A 371 27.26 6.17 -6.61
N GLN A 372 26.94 4.98 -6.10
CA GLN A 372 26.84 4.77 -4.66
C GLN A 372 28.22 5.02 -4.02
N GLY A 373 28.24 5.81 -2.94
CA GLY A 373 29.45 6.25 -2.25
C GLY A 373 30.04 7.57 -2.75
N ASP A 374 29.53 8.15 -3.84
CA ASP A 374 29.93 9.50 -4.26
C ASP A 374 29.61 10.52 -3.17
N LEU A 375 30.53 11.47 -2.94
CA LEU A 375 30.39 12.50 -1.94
C LEU A 375 29.63 13.69 -2.55
N LEU A 376 28.44 13.94 -2.05
CA LEU A 376 27.52 14.94 -2.58
C LEU A 376 27.40 16.14 -1.64
N LEU A 377 27.19 17.32 -2.23
CA LEU A 377 26.99 18.58 -1.53
C LEU A 377 25.84 19.38 -2.15
N LEU A 378 24.90 19.79 -1.32
CA LEU A 378 23.99 20.91 -1.55
C LEU A 378 24.39 22.03 -0.60
N ASP A 379 24.83 23.15 -1.14
CA ASP A 379 25.19 24.34 -0.38
C ASP A 379 24.07 25.41 -0.45
N ASP A 380 24.01 26.31 0.52
CA ASP A 380 22.99 27.38 0.63
C ASP A 380 21.54 26.86 0.46
N VAL A 381 21.25 25.66 0.97
CA VAL A 381 20.04 24.90 0.62
C VAL A 381 18.76 25.60 1.07
N ARG A 382 18.78 26.25 2.24
CA ARG A 382 17.59 26.94 2.78
C ARG A 382 17.15 28.08 1.87
N ARG A 383 18.09 28.96 1.55
CA ARG A 383 17.84 30.06 0.63
C ARG A 383 17.45 29.54 -0.75
N ALA A 384 18.10 28.48 -1.23
CA ALA A 384 17.83 27.93 -2.54
C ALA A 384 16.38 27.43 -2.66
N ILE A 385 15.88 26.65 -1.69
CA ILE A 385 14.49 26.15 -1.73
C ILE A 385 13.43 27.24 -1.47
N GLU A 386 13.81 28.34 -0.81
CA GLU A 386 12.93 29.51 -0.62
C GLU A 386 12.87 30.39 -1.86
N ALA A 387 14.01 30.58 -2.55
CA ALA A 387 14.15 31.54 -3.65
C ALA A 387 13.76 30.97 -5.02
N GLY A 388 13.86 29.66 -5.22
CA GLY A 388 13.60 29.05 -6.53
C GLY A 388 13.50 27.54 -6.50
N ALA A 389 13.05 26.97 -7.63
CA ALA A 389 12.84 25.53 -7.74
C ALA A 389 14.12 24.75 -8.06
N GLU A 390 15.18 25.37 -8.60
CA GLU A 390 16.39 24.69 -9.06
C GLU A 390 17.59 24.93 -8.15
N LEU A 391 18.37 23.87 -7.92
CA LEU A 391 19.57 23.81 -7.09
C LEU A 391 20.69 23.11 -7.86
N THR A 392 21.94 23.33 -7.44
CA THR A 392 23.09 22.58 -7.95
C THR A 392 23.54 21.57 -6.90
N LEU A 393 23.43 20.28 -7.23
CA LEU A 393 24.02 19.19 -6.48
C LEU A 393 25.47 19.00 -6.95
N ALA A 394 26.45 19.31 -6.11
CA ALA A 394 27.84 19.09 -6.44
C ALA A 394 28.27 17.66 -6.06
N ASP A 395 28.73 16.89 -7.05
CA ASP A 395 29.47 15.66 -6.86
C ASP A 395 30.95 16.00 -6.66
N LEU A 396 31.40 15.93 -5.41
CA LEU A 396 32.76 16.27 -5.00
C LEU A 396 33.76 15.16 -5.35
N THR A 397 33.29 13.92 -5.53
CA THR A 397 34.15 12.81 -5.98
C THR A 397 34.55 13.01 -7.43
N LYS A 398 33.62 13.48 -8.27
CA LYS A 398 33.79 13.62 -9.72
C LYS A 398 34.05 15.06 -10.19
N GLY A 399 33.92 16.04 -9.30
CA GLY A 399 34.12 17.46 -9.62
C GLY A 399 33.07 18.03 -10.58
N ARG A 400 31.81 17.58 -10.46
CA ARG A 400 30.71 17.94 -11.37
C ARG A 400 29.54 18.58 -10.61
N GLY A 401 28.91 19.58 -11.23
CA GLY A 401 27.60 20.08 -10.80
C GLY A 401 26.47 19.39 -11.56
N ILE A 402 25.41 19.01 -10.85
CA ILE A 402 24.22 18.37 -11.39
C ILE A 402 23.02 19.27 -11.08
N ALA A 403 22.24 19.62 -12.11
CA ALA A 403 21.06 20.45 -11.93
C ALA A 403 19.90 19.60 -11.39
N VAL A 404 19.38 20.00 -10.23
CA VAL A 404 18.25 19.35 -9.57
C VAL A 404 17.18 20.37 -9.26
N ARG A 405 15.93 19.94 -9.10
CA ARG A 405 14.81 20.82 -8.80
C ARG A 405 13.83 20.24 -7.80
N HIS A 406 12.95 21.06 -7.24
CA HIS A 406 11.82 20.60 -6.43
C HIS A 406 10.50 21.16 -6.93
N GLU A 407 9.40 20.47 -6.63
CA GLU A 407 8.03 20.88 -6.97
C GLU A 407 7.19 21.11 -5.70
N LEU A 408 7.85 21.52 -4.61
CA LEU A 408 7.22 21.75 -3.31
C LEU A 408 6.36 23.02 -3.31
N SER A 409 5.19 22.92 -2.68
CA SER A 409 4.37 24.10 -2.34
C SER A 409 5.06 24.97 -1.28
N PRO A 410 4.70 26.26 -1.18
CA PRO A 410 5.23 27.15 -0.14
C PRO A 410 5.10 26.58 1.27
N ARG A 411 3.98 25.94 1.59
CA ARG A 411 3.76 25.28 2.89
C ARG A 411 4.74 24.12 3.12
N GLN A 412 4.99 23.30 2.09
CA GLN A 412 5.95 22.20 2.20
C GLN A 412 7.39 22.70 2.37
N VAL A 413 7.75 23.82 1.74
CA VAL A 413 9.05 24.48 1.98
C VAL A 413 9.16 24.90 3.45
N GLN A 414 8.15 25.57 4.02
CA GLN A 414 8.15 25.96 5.44
C GLN A 414 8.24 24.74 6.38
N ILE A 415 7.54 23.65 6.05
CA ILE A 415 7.63 22.39 6.80
C ILE A 415 9.07 21.83 6.78
N LEU A 416 9.72 21.81 5.61
CA LEU A 416 11.12 21.34 5.50
C LEU A 416 12.07 22.23 6.30
N LEU A 417 11.94 23.55 6.20
CA LEU A 417 12.78 24.51 6.93
C LEU A 417 12.69 24.30 8.45
N ALA A 418 11.51 23.99 8.97
CA ALA A 418 11.30 23.65 10.38
C ALA A 418 11.88 22.29 10.79
N GLY A 419 12.31 21.45 9.82
CA GLY A 419 12.77 20.08 10.08
C GLY A 419 11.64 19.06 10.13
N GLY A 420 10.50 19.33 9.48
CA GLY A 420 9.37 18.42 9.38
C GLY A 420 8.09 18.94 10.03
N LEU A 421 7.00 18.21 9.81
CA LEU A 421 5.62 18.67 10.06
C LEU A 421 5.35 18.90 11.55
N LEU A 422 5.86 18.01 12.40
CA LEU A 422 5.66 18.13 13.85
C LEU A 422 6.37 19.35 14.42
N ASN A 423 7.55 19.69 13.89
CA ASN A 423 8.26 20.90 14.29
C ASN A 423 7.52 22.15 13.80
N TYR A 424 7.08 22.15 12.54
CA TYR A 424 6.29 23.25 11.98
C TYR A 424 5.07 23.61 12.84
N TYR A 425 4.27 22.62 13.27
CA TYR A 425 3.13 22.87 14.16
C TYR A 425 3.53 23.25 15.58
N ARG A 426 4.58 22.64 16.15
CA ARG A 426 5.11 23.03 17.47
C ARG A 426 5.54 24.50 17.49
N ASP A 427 6.10 24.95 16.38
CA ASP A 427 6.66 26.29 16.21
C ASP A 427 5.59 27.31 15.74
N GLY A 428 4.31 26.91 15.69
CA GLY A 428 3.16 27.79 15.46
C GLY A 428 2.70 27.91 14.01
N GLY A 429 3.16 27.02 13.12
CA GLY A 429 2.71 26.97 11.72
C GLY A 429 1.24 26.55 11.57
N GLU A 430 0.56 27.11 10.57
CA GLU A 430 -0.84 26.79 10.22
C GLU A 430 -0.95 25.84 9.00
#